data_AF-A0A2A2H1D6-F1
#
_entry.id   AF-A0A2A2H1D6-F1
#
_cell.length_a   1.000
_cell.length_b   1.000
_cell.length_c   1.000
_cell.angle_alpha   90.00
_cell.angle_beta   90.00
_cell.angle_gamma   90.00
#
_symmetry.space_group_name_H-M   'P 1'
#
loop_
_entity.id
_entity.type
_entity.pdbx_description
1 polymer ?
#
loop_
_entity_poly.entity_id
_entity_poly.type
_entity_poly.pdbx_seq_one_letter_code
_entity_poly.pdbx_strand_id
1 'polypeptide(L)'
;MVYGYIYKIVNYKTNKVYIGQTTGKPDKRWKDHLKKLRMNTHHSRHLQNSFNKYGNVFNFQVLNYATSKKALDKLEMDYIARYKSTNQKYGYNMLIGGGGVRHTPSMKKHKSLLLTRNNPMKNPETAKKMGETVRNSGIVNGKNNPRYRQDLPDNSYLTFLYWDLLLTLMK
;
A
#
# COMPACT_ATOMS: atom_id res chain seq x y z
N MET A 1 -31.86 6.80 -5.20
CA MET A 1 -31.26 5.86 -4.21
C MET A 1 -29.76 6.06 -4.16
N VAL A 2 -29.12 5.88 -3.00
CA VAL A 2 -27.66 5.96 -2.86
C VAL A 2 -27.03 4.69 -3.40
N TYR A 3 -26.05 4.83 -4.29
CA TYR A 3 -25.25 3.74 -4.85
C TYR A 3 -24.03 3.42 -3.98
N GLY A 4 -23.39 4.44 -3.40
CA GLY A 4 -22.24 4.25 -2.52
C GLY A 4 -21.73 5.54 -1.88
N TYR A 5 -20.71 5.40 -1.05
CA TYR A 5 -20.14 6.46 -0.22
C TYR A 5 -18.64 6.60 -0.46
N ILE A 6 -18.15 7.84 -0.38
CA ILE A 6 -16.74 8.17 -0.28
C ILE A 6 -16.40 8.44 1.18
N TYR A 7 -15.29 7.89 1.65
CA TYR A 7 -14.80 8.10 3.00
C TYR A 7 -13.31 8.45 3.01
N LYS A 8 -12.88 8.95 4.16
CA LYS A 8 -11.51 9.30 4.51
C LYS A 8 -11.11 8.58 5.79
N ILE A 9 -9.93 7.98 5.79
CA ILE A 9 -9.24 7.50 6.98
C ILE A 9 -8.04 8.42 7.20
N VAL A 10 -7.97 9.12 8.33
CA VAL A 10 -6.88 10.05 8.66
C VAL A 10 -6.09 9.54 9.84
N ASN A 11 -4.76 9.57 9.74
CA ASN A 11 -3.87 9.36 10.88
C ASN A 11 -3.61 10.71 11.56
N TYR A 12 -4.12 10.93 12.77
CA TYR A 12 -4.01 12.24 13.42
C TYR A 12 -2.59 12.58 13.92
N LYS A 13 -1.67 11.60 14.00
CA LYS A 13 -0.26 11.85 14.34
C LYS A 13 0.53 12.42 13.17
N THR A 14 0.14 12.12 11.93
CA THR A 14 0.89 12.49 10.71
C THR A 14 0.10 13.36 9.74
N ASN A 15 -1.20 13.52 9.97
CA ASN A 15 -2.16 14.16 9.06
C ASN A 15 -2.27 13.52 7.67
N LYS A 16 -1.68 12.34 7.45
CA LYS A 16 -1.82 11.59 6.20
C LYS A 16 -3.19 10.97 6.08
N VAL A 17 -3.68 10.88 4.84
CA VAL A 17 -5.04 10.39 4.56
C VAL A 17 -5.09 9.24 3.56
N TYR A 18 -6.07 8.36 3.75
CA TYR A 18 -6.50 7.37 2.77
C TYR A 18 -7.92 7.73 2.34
N ILE A 19 -8.15 7.80 1.04
CA ILE A 19 -9.48 7.99 0.45
C ILE A 19 -9.93 6.65 -0.14
N GLY A 20 -11.18 6.29 0.10
CA GLY A 20 -11.75 5.10 -0.54
C GLY A 20 -13.25 5.21 -0.71
N GLN A 21 -13.79 4.28 -1.49
CA GLN A 21 -15.22 4.14 -1.70
C GLN A 21 -15.79 2.83 -1.16
N THR A 22 -17.10 2.80 -0.94
CA THR A 22 -17.86 1.58 -0.64
C THR A 22 -19.30 1.67 -1.15
N THR A 23 -19.84 0.57 -1.66
CA THR A 23 -21.28 0.44 -1.99
C THR A 23 -22.11 -0.09 -0.82
N GLY A 24 -21.46 -0.54 0.25
CA GLY A 24 -22.11 -0.99 1.48
C GLY A 24 -22.18 0.10 2.54
N LYS A 25 -22.52 -0.29 3.77
CA LYS A 25 -22.53 0.62 4.93
C LYS A 25 -21.10 1.06 5.28
N PRO A 26 -20.81 2.38 5.40
CA PRO A 26 -19.49 2.89 5.75
C PRO A 26 -18.90 2.28 7.04
N ASP A 27 -19.72 2.11 8.09
CA ASP A 27 -19.25 1.55 9.37
C ASP A 27 -18.77 0.09 9.24
N LYS A 28 -19.45 -0.71 8.40
CA LYS A 28 -19.01 -2.07 8.11
C LYS A 28 -17.67 -2.05 7.37
N ARG A 29 -17.54 -1.15 6.39
CA ARG A 29 -16.28 -0.98 5.65
C ARG A 29 -15.13 -0.56 6.56
N TRP A 30 -15.39 0.29 7.54
CA TRP A 30 -14.41 0.70 8.55
C TRP A 30 -14.00 -0.47 9.45
N LYS A 31 -14.96 -1.25 9.96
CA LYS A 31 -14.67 -2.48 10.73
C LYS A 31 -13.80 -3.46 9.93
N ASP A 32 -14.07 -3.62 8.63
CA ASP A 32 -13.26 -4.46 7.74
C ASP A 32 -11.83 -3.95 7.58
N HIS A 33 -11.64 -2.62 7.47
CA HIS A 33 -10.31 -2.02 7.45
C HIS A 33 -9.54 -2.33 8.74
N LEU A 34 -10.15 -2.07 9.90
CA LEU A 34 -9.53 -2.33 11.20
C LEU A 34 -9.19 -3.80 11.40
N LYS A 35 -10.10 -4.72 11.03
CA LYS A 35 -9.84 -6.17 11.08
C LYS A 35 -8.60 -6.53 10.25
N LYS A 36 -8.55 -6.10 8.99
CA LYS A 36 -7.41 -6.38 8.10
C LYS A 36 -6.10 -5.77 8.62
N LEU A 37 -6.15 -4.55 9.15
CA LEU A 37 -4.98 -3.88 9.75
C LEU A 37 -4.44 -4.66 10.95
N ARG A 38 -5.32 -5.10 11.86
CA ARG A 38 -4.94 -5.93 13.03
C ARG A 38 -4.38 -7.29 12.62
N MET A 39 -4.91 -7.88 11.55
CA MET A 39 -4.44 -9.15 11.00
C MET A 39 -3.21 -9.00 10.09
N ASN A 40 -2.68 -7.79 9.90
CA ASN A 40 -1.58 -7.48 8.98
C ASN A 40 -1.83 -7.92 7.52
N THR A 41 -3.09 -7.87 7.07
CA THR A 41 -3.55 -8.32 5.74
C THR A 41 -4.20 -7.20 4.93
N HIS A 42 -3.98 -5.94 5.31
CA HIS A 42 -4.57 -4.80 4.62
C HIS A 42 -3.95 -4.59 3.23
N HIS A 43 -4.77 -4.27 2.22
CA HIS A 43 -4.34 -4.16 0.82
C HIS A 43 -3.41 -2.97 0.55
N SER A 44 -3.57 -1.87 1.28
CA SER A 44 -2.59 -0.77 1.25
C SER A 44 -1.47 -1.07 2.24
N ARG A 45 -0.30 -1.45 1.71
CA ARG A 45 0.92 -1.68 2.49
C ARG A 45 1.39 -0.39 3.20
N HIS A 46 1.19 0.77 2.59
CA HIS A 46 1.56 2.04 3.21
C HIS A 46 0.69 2.32 4.46
N LEU A 47 -0.62 2.09 4.36
CA LEU A 47 -1.52 2.22 5.51
C LEU A 47 -1.23 1.16 6.58
N GLN A 48 -0.98 -0.09 6.18
CA GLN A 48 -0.62 -1.19 7.09
C GLN A 48 0.65 -0.86 7.89
N ASN A 49 1.72 -0.42 7.23
CA ASN A 49 2.96 -0.05 7.90
C ASN A 49 2.75 1.11 8.88
N SER A 50 1.92 2.08 8.51
CA SER A 50 1.58 3.19 9.41
C SER A 50 0.78 2.74 10.63
N PHE A 51 -0.11 1.75 10.47
CA PHE A 51 -0.84 1.16 11.59
C PHE A 51 0.08 0.34 12.50
N ASN A 52 1.01 -0.44 11.94
CA ASN A 52 2.00 -1.18 12.72
C ASN A 52 2.90 -0.23 13.52
N LYS A 53 3.26 0.93 12.94
CA LYS A 53 4.12 1.92 13.59
C LYS A 53 3.43 2.73 14.69
N TYR A 54 2.19 3.16 14.47
CA TYR A 54 1.52 4.11 15.35
C TYR A 54 0.31 3.53 16.10
N GLY A 55 -0.09 2.29 15.83
CA GLY A 55 -1.29 1.68 16.39
C GLY A 55 -2.58 2.25 15.82
N ASN A 56 -3.67 2.12 16.57
CA ASN A 56 -5.01 2.57 16.16
C ASN A 56 -5.22 4.09 16.39
N VAL A 57 -4.45 4.91 15.67
CA VAL A 57 -4.50 6.37 15.73
C VAL A 57 -5.26 6.97 14.53
N PHE A 58 -6.29 6.25 14.05
CA PHE A 58 -6.97 6.57 12.81
C PHE A 58 -8.44 6.93 13.02
N ASN A 59 -8.88 8.03 12.39
CA ASN A 59 -10.28 8.45 12.38
C ASN A 59 -10.90 8.17 11.00
N PHE A 60 -12.14 7.67 11.01
CA PHE A 60 -12.93 7.41 9.81
C PHE A 60 -14.02 8.47 9.65
N GLN A 61 -14.14 9.04 8.45
CA GLN A 61 -15.12 10.08 8.14
C GLN A 61 -15.76 9.81 6.78
N VAL A 62 -17.09 9.83 6.70
CA VAL A 62 -17.81 9.85 5.40
C VAL A 62 -17.72 11.27 4.83
N LEU A 63 -17.27 11.38 3.59
CA LEU A 63 -17.10 12.67 2.89
C LEU A 63 -18.25 12.99 1.95
N ASN A 64 -18.76 11.99 1.23
CA ASN A 64 -19.79 12.18 0.21
C ASN A 64 -20.50 10.87 -0.12
N TYR A 65 -21.55 10.95 -0.94
CA TYR A 65 -22.21 9.79 -1.54
C TYR A 65 -22.45 10.00 -3.04
N ALA A 66 -22.74 8.91 -3.75
CA ALA A 66 -23.04 8.92 -5.18
C ALA A 66 -24.28 8.06 -5.46
N THR A 67 -24.98 8.37 -6.55
CA THR A 67 -26.17 7.64 -7.01
C THR A 67 -25.90 6.69 -8.17
N SER A 68 -24.67 6.64 -8.68
CA SER A 68 -24.23 5.68 -9.69
C SER A 68 -22.76 5.31 -9.53
N LYS A 69 -22.35 4.19 -10.12
CA LYS A 69 -20.94 3.76 -10.13
C LYS A 69 -20.01 4.79 -10.76
N LYS A 70 -20.41 5.36 -11.91
CA LYS A 70 -19.60 6.36 -12.63
C LYS A 70 -19.39 7.61 -11.78
N ALA A 71 -20.43 8.06 -11.09
CA ALA A 71 -20.33 9.20 -10.18
C ALA A 71 -19.45 8.87 -8.96
N LEU A 72 -19.58 7.66 -8.40
CA LEU A 72 -18.76 7.21 -7.27
C LEU A 72 -17.27 7.18 -7.62
N ASP A 73 -16.94 6.53 -8.74
CA ASP A 73 -15.56 6.42 -9.22
C ASP A 73 -14.95 7.81 -9.50
N LYS A 74 -15.73 8.73 -10.09
CA LYS A 74 -15.30 10.12 -10.33
C LYS A 74 -15.05 10.87 -9.01
N LEU A 75 -15.97 10.78 -8.05
CA LEU A 75 -15.79 11.41 -6.75
C LEU A 75 -14.56 10.88 -6.00
N GLU A 76 -14.30 9.57 -6.06
CA GLU A 76 -13.10 8.97 -5.46
C GLU A 76 -11.82 9.60 -6.04
N MET A 77 -11.75 9.71 -7.38
CA MET A 77 -10.62 10.34 -8.07
C MET A 77 -10.44 11.81 -7.67
N ASP A 78 -11.54 12.57 -7.66
CA ASP A 78 -11.53 13.99 -7.29
C ASP A 78 -11.03 14.21 -5.86
N TYR A 79 -11.47 13.37 -4.91
CA TYR A 79 -11.02 13.45 -3.53
C TYR A 79 -9.57 12.99 -3.36
N ILE A 80 -9.13 11.94 -4.05
CA ILE A 80 -7.72 11.50 -4.04
C ILE A 80 -6.82 12.64 -4.53
N ALA A 81 -7.20 13.31 -5.63
CA ALA A 81 -6.47 14.46 -6.16
C ALA A 81 -6.47 15.64 -5.18
N ARG A 82 -7.64 16.02 -4.65
CA ARG A 82 -7.80 17.12 -3.68
C ARG A 82 -6.93 16.95 -2.45
N TYR A 83 -6.87 15.73 -1.90
CA TYR A 83 -6.08 15.43 -0.72
C TYR A 83 -4.63 15.01 -1.03
N LYS A 84 -4.25 14.95 -2.31
CA LYS A 84 -2.93 14.46 -2.78
C LYS A 84 -2.59 13.10 -2.17
N SER A 85 -3.59 12.23 -1.99
CA SER A 85 -3.44 11.05 -1.14
C SER A 85 -2.57 9.94 -1.75
N THR A 86 -2.17 10.09 -3.02
CA THR A 86 -1.17 9.25 -3.69
C THR A 86 0.27 9.66 -3.39
N ASN A 87 0.49 10.89 -2.92
CA ASN A 87 1.80 11.36 -2.52
C ASN A 87 2.09 10.86 -1.09
N GLN A 88 3.17 10.11 -0.91
CA GLN A 88 3.54 9.50 0.38
C GLN A 88 3.76 10.52 1.50
N LYS A 89 4.00 11.79 1.18
CA LYS A 89 4.06 12.88 2.16
C LYS A 89 2.67 13.19 2.75
N TYR A 90 1.61 13.04 1.96
CA TYR A 90 0.24 13.49 2.30
C TYR A 90 -0.79 12.35 2.45
N GLY A 91 -0.52 11.14 1.94
CA GLY A 91 -1.50 10.06 2.05
C GLY A 91 -1.02 8.63 1.79
N TYR A 92 -1.99 7.72 1.80
CA TYR A 92 -1.80 6.27 1.79
C TYR A 92 -2.37 5.55 0.56
N ASN A 93 -2.97 6.27 -0.39
CA ASN A 93 -3.44 5.68 -1.64
C ASN A 93 -2.23 5.32 -2.50
N MET A 94 -2.26 4.15 -3.16
CA MET A 94 -1.23 3.77 -4.13
C MET A 94 -1.62 4.15 -5.56
N LEU A 95 -2.92 4.33 -5.80
CA LEU A 95 -3.50 4.57 -7.11
C LEU A 95 -4.43 5.79 -7.03
N ILE A 96 -4.68 6.41 -8.18
CA ILE A 96 -5.54 7.59 -8.33
C ILE A 96 -7.05 7.33 -8.13
N GLY A 97 -7.46 6.10 -7.84
CA GLY A 97 -8.87 5.70 -7.69
C GLY A 97 -9.51 5.23 -9.00
N GLY A 98 -10.84 5.15 -9.02
CA GLY A 98 -11.62 4.89 -10.24
C GLY A 98 -11.86 3.41 -10.57
N GLY A 99 -11.81 2.53 -9.56
CA GLY A 99 -12.07 1.09 -9.73
C GLY A 99 -10.86 0.22 -10.09
N GLY A 100 -9.64 0.76 -9.97
CA GLY A 100 -8.38 0.02 -10.15
C GLY A 100 -7.74 0.14 -11.53
N VAL A 101 -6.54 -0.43 -11.69
CA VAL A 101 -5.87 -0.52 -12.98
C VAL A 101 -6.69 -1.43 -13.89
N ARG A 102 -7.37 -0.87 -14.89
CA ARG A 102 -7.97 -1.69 -15.95
C ARG A 102 -6.84 -2.38 -16.69
N HIS A 103 -6.66 -3.68 -16.47
CA HIS A 103 -5.69 -4.45 -17.21
C HIS A 103 -5.99 -4.31 -18.71
N THR A 104 -5.06 -3.72 -19.45
CA THR A 104 -5.12 -3.72 -20.91
C THR A 104 -5.06 -5.17 -21.41
N PRO A 105 -5.54 -5.46 -22.63
CA PRO A 105 -5.40 -6.79 -23.22
C PRO A 105 -3.95 -7.30 -23.16
N SER A 106 -2.98 -6.42 -23.38
CA SER A 106 -1.55 -6.72 -23.25
C SER A 106 -1.16 -7.12 -21.82
N MET A 107 -1.59 -6.36 -20.80
CA MET A 107 -1.32 -6.70 -19.40
C MET A 107 -1.97 -8.02 -18.97
N LYS A 108 -3.18 -8.31 -19.48
CA LYS A 108 -3.84 -9.61 -19.24
C LYS A 108 -3.08 -10.74 -19.91
N LYS A 109 -2.66 -10.57 -21.17
CA LYS A 109 -1.86 -11.54 -21.94
C LYS A 109 -0.53 -11.81 -21.26
N HIS A 110 0.19 -10.76 -20.85
CA HIS A 110 1.46 -10.89 -20.14
C HIS A 110 1.30 -11.62 -18.80
N LYS A 111 0.29 -11.27 -17.99
CA LYS A 111 -0.04 -11.99 -16.75
C LYS A 111 -0.37 -13.46 -17.03
N SER A 112 -1.14 -13.75 -18.09
CA SER A 112 -1.48 -15.12 -18.50
C SER A 112 -0.24 -15.91 -18.89
N LEU A 113 0.66 -15.34 -19.70
CA LEU A 113 1.95 -15.92 -20.10
C LEU A 113 2.80 -16.32 -18.88
N LEU A 114 2.90 -15.44 -17.87
CA LEU A 114 3.65 -15.71 -16.64
C LEU A 114 3.08 -16.88 -15.82
N LEU A 115 1.79 -17.20 -15.97
CA LEU A 115 1.15 -18.31 -15.27
C LEU A 115 1.31 -19.66 -16.00
N THR A 116 1.62 -19.65 -17.30
CA THR A 116 1.77 -20.87 -18.12
C THR A 116 2.97 -21.72 -17.68
N ARG A 117 2.99 -23.00 -18.11
CA ARG A 117 4.16 -23.89 -17.91
C ARG A 117 5.39 -23.43 -18.69
N ASN A 118 5.19 -22.73 -19.81
CA ASN A 118 6.25 -22.22 -20.68
C ASN A 118 6.82 -20.87 -20.21
N ASN A 119 6.54 -20.46 -18.97
CA ASN A 119 7.17 -19.28 -18.39
C ASN A 119 8.69 -19.56 -18.24
N PRO A 120 9.58 -18.82 -18.93
CA PRO A 120 11.02 -19.04 -18.82
C PRO A 120 11.55 -18.82 -17.39
N MET A 121 10.86 -18.06 -16.54
CA MET A 121 11.21 -17.92 -15.11
C MET A 121 10.93 -19.18 -14.27
N LYS A 122 10.21 -20.18 -14.80
CA LYS A 122 10.06 -21.50 -14.16
C LYS A 122 11.24 -22.42 -14.45
N ASN A 123 12.09 -22.11 -15.43
CA ASN A 123 13.35 -22.83 -15.63
C ASN A 123 14.35 -22.41 -14.54
N PRO A 124 14.84 -23.34 -13.69
CA PRO A 124 15.77 -23.03 -12.60
C PRO A 124 17.05 -22.33 -13.04
N GLU A 125 17.60 -22.68 -14.21
CA GLU A 125 18.83 -22.05 -14.73
C GLU A 125 18.60 -20.60 -15.13
N THR A 126 17.47 -20.33 -15.79
CA THR A 126 17.09 -18.97 -16.20
C THR A 126 16.80 -18.10 -14.98
N ALA A 127 16.11 -18.64 -13.97
CA ALA A 127 15.87 -17.97 -12.70
C ALA A 127 17.19 -17.64 -11.96
N LYS A 128 18.13 -18.59 -11.92
CA LYS A 128 19.45 -18.39 -11.30
C LYS A 128 20.26 -17.31 -12.00
N LYS A 129 20.39 -17.38 -13.33
CA LYS A 129 21.09 -16.35 -14.13
C LYS A 129 20.51 -14.96 -13.92
N MET A 130 19.19 -14.83 -13.96
CA MET A 130 18.52 -13.54 -13.71
C MET A 130 18.76 -13.04 -12.28
N GLY A 131 18.72 -13.92 -11.28
CA GLY A 131 19.04 -13.57 -9.89
C GLY A 131 20.47 -13.07 -9.72
N GLU A 132 21.42 -13.71 -10.40
CA GLU A 132 22.83 -13.27 -10.44
C GLU A 132 22.98 -11.91 -11.12
N THR A 133 22.34 -11.68 -12.27
CA THR A 133 22.36 -10.38 -12.96
C THR A 133 21.77 -9.27 -12.07
N VAL A 134 20.63 -9.53 -11.42
CA VAL A 134 19.97 -8.56 -10.54
C VAL A 134 20.78 -8.27 -9.27
N ARG A 135 21.47 -9.27 -8.72
CA ARG A 135 22.40 -9.07 -7.60
C ARG A 135 23.61 -8.26 -8.01
N ASN A 136 24.20 -8.56 -9.17
CA ASN A 136 25.38 -7.88 -9.69
C ASN A 136 25.09 -6.43 -10.11
N SER A 137 23.85 -6.10 -10.46
CA SER A 137 23.46 -4.72 -10.80
C SER A 137 23.36 -3.79 -9.59
N GLY A 138 23.43 -4.32 -8.36
CA GLY A 138 23.27 -3.53 -7.13
C GLY A 138 21.87 -2.93 -6.95
N ILE A 139 20.87 -3.33 -7.76
CA ILE A 139 19.49 -2.85 -7.65
C ILE A 139 18.81 -3.40 -6.38
N VAL A 140 19.27 -4.56 -5.89
CA VAL A 140 18.68 -5.22 -4.71
C VAL A 140 19.06 -4.50 -3.42
N ASN A 141 20.30 -4.05 -3.28
CA ASN A 141 20.86 -3.49 -2.05
C ASN A 141 21.70 -2.23 -2.34
N GLY A 142 21.71 -1.26 -1.41
CA GLY A 142 22.55 -0.06 -1.50
C GLY A 142 21.93 1.08 -2.32
N LYS A 143 22.74 2.10 -2.62
CA LYS A 143 22.31 3.42 -3.15
C LYS A 143 21.58 3.36 -4.50
N ASN A 144 21.77 2.27 -5.25
CA ASN A 144 21.16 2.06 -6.58
C ASN A 144 19.77 1.39 -6.50
N ASN A 145 19.34 0.94 -5.32
CA ASN A 145 17.99 0.45 -5.15
C ASN A 145 17.00 1.63 -5.23
N PRO A 146 15.96 1.60 -6.09
CA PRO A 146 14.97 2.68 -6.21
C PRO A 146 14.15 2.92 -4.93
N ARG A 147 14.27 2.03 -3.93
CA ARG A 147 13.70 2.17 -2.59
C ARG A 147 14.72 2.64 -1.54
N TYR A 148 15.98 2.87 -1.92
CA TYR A 148 17.01 3.38 -1.03
C TYR A 148 16.69 4.81 -0.61
N ARG A 149 16.66 5.05 0.70
CA ARG A 149 16.28 6.33 1.31
C ARG A 149 17.53 7.12 1.66
N GLN A 150 18.00 7.97 0.75
CA GLN A 150 19.18 8.83 0.98
C GLN A 150 18.98 9.83 2.13
N ASP A 151 17.73 10.10 2.52
CA ASP A 151 17.34 11.03 3.59
C ASP A 151 17.41 10.44 5.00
N LEU A 152 17.69 9.14 5.15
CA LEU A 152 17.89 8.50 6.44
C LEU A 152 19.41 8.29 6.66
N PRO A 153 20.02 8.89 7.71
CA PRO A 153 21.35 8.45 8.13
C PRO A 153 21.24 6.97 8.50
N ASP A 154 22.15 6.14 8.00
CA ASP A 154 22.07 4.67 8.07
C ASP A 154 22.24 4.19 9.52
N ASN A 155 21.13 4.21 10.27
CA ASN A 155 21.05 3.94 11.72
C ASN A 155 20.12 2.76 12.05
N SER A 156 19.67 2.00 11.05
CA SER A 156 18.86 0.79 11.31
C SER A 156 19.62 -0.30 12.09
N TYR A 157 20.95 -0.22 12.17
CA TYR A 157 21.80 -1.09 12.99
C TYR A 157 21.77 -0.75 14.49
N LEU A 158 21.65 0.54 14.85
CA LEU A 158 21.74 0.95 16.26
C LEU A 158 20.46 0.68 17.05
N THR A 159 19.29 0.73 16.41
CA THR A 159 18.01 0.45 17.07
C THR A 159 17.81 -1.04 17.38
N PHE A 160 18.47 -1.94 16.64
CA PHE A 160 18.40 -3.39 16.87
C PHE A 160 19.29 -3.79 18.05
N LEU A 161 20.54 -3.29 18.08
CA LEU A 161 21.51 -3.56 19.16
C LEU A 161 21.06 -3.04 20.53
N TYR A 162 20.36 -1.91 20.59
CA TYR A 162 19.84 -1.38 21.86
C TYR A 162 18.67 -2.21 22.41
N TRP A 163 17.85 -2.82 21.55
CA TRP A 163 16.73 -3.65 21.99
C TRP A 163 17.18 -5.01 22.54
N ASP A 164 18.20 -5.63 21.94
CA ASP A 164 18.78 -6.88 22.45
C ASP A 164 19.58 -6.67 23.75
N LEU A 165 20.28 -5.54 23.90
CA LEU A 165 20.97 -5.20 25.15
C LEU A 165 19.98 -4.94 26.31
N LEU A 166 18.86 -4.27 26.03
CA LEU A 166 17.78 -4.01 27.01
C LEU A 166 17.08 -5.29 27.46
N LEU A 167 16.89 -6.28 26.57
CA LEU A 167 16.27 -7.56 26.91
C LEU A 167 17.19 -8.48 27.74
N THR A 168 18.51 -8.29 27.64
CA THR A 168 19.50 -9.10 28.39
C THR A 168 19.70 -8.58 29.82
N LEU A 169 19.42 -7.29 30.07
CA LEU A 169 19.51 -6.64 31.38
C LEU A 169 18.22 -6.77 32.22
N MET A 170 17.16 -7.37 31.67
CA MET A 170 15.87 -7.58 32.33
C MET A 170 15.61 -9.05 32.74
N LYS A 171 16.66 -9.85 32.89
CA LYS A 171 16.61 -11.19 33.49
C LYS A 171 17.37 -11.23 34.80
#